data_AF-A0A445J617-F1
#
_entry.id   AF-A0A445J617-F1
#
_cell.length_a   1.000
_cell.length_b   1.000
_cell.length_c   1.000
_cell.angle_alpha   90.00
_cell.angle_beta   90.00
_cell.angle_gamma   90.00
#
_symmetry.space_group_name_H-M   'P 1'
#
loop_
_entity.id
_entity.type
_entity.pdbx_description
1 polymer ?
#
loop_
_entity_poly.entity_id
_entity_poly.type
_entity_poly.pdbx_seq_one_letter_code
_entity_poly.pdbx_strand_id
1 'polypeptide(L)'
;MESKLLLHMNSGKGERSYANNSMLQRKLMIKGKHILEETITRFYSNYSPSCMKVADLGCSVGPNTLLVISNIIDIVDTTCTRLNQEPPTFQFYLNDLFGNDFNTTFKSLPDFYKRLDEDKGHKFGSCFINATPGSFHGRLFPNNSINLFHSANSLHWLSQDPLLEFTKEAESFNKGHCHIVSTSPPAVYQAYLKQFQQDFKFFLKSRSEELVPGGAMVLLFLGKNKTHRRTGWEIISLVLNDMLLEVNNNFFNQLITIGVS
;
A
#
# COMPACT_ATOMS: atom_id res chain seq x y z
N MET A 1 -14.79 2.94 -13.60
CA MET A 1 -13.74 3.98 -13.78
C MET A 1 -13.73 4.95 -12.60
N GLU A 2 -14.89 5.27 -12.03
CA GLU A 2 -15.08 6.15 -10.84
C GLU A 2 -14.42 5.64 -9.54
N SER A 3 -14.40 4.33 -9.26
CA SER A 3 -13.82 3.78 -8.02
C SER A 3 -12.32 4.07 -7.86
N LYS A 4 -11.57 4.14 -8.95
CA LYS A 4 -10.11 4.41 -8.95
C LYS A 4 -9.77 5.87 -8.65
N LEU A 5 -10.76 6.77 -8.68
CA LEU A 5 -10.60 8.19 -8.36
C LEU A 5 -10.89 8.50 -6.88
N LEU A 6 -11.62 7.63 -6.18
CA LEU A 6 -12.14 7.89 -4.83
C LEU A 6 -11.42 7.13 -3.70
N LEU A 7 -10.73 6.03 -4.01
CA LEU A 7 -10.00 5.27 -2.99
C LEU A 7 -8.64 5.92 -2.71
N HIS A 8 -8.49 6.50 -1.53
CA HIS A 8 -7.21 6.94 -0.98
C HIS A 8 -7.26 6.99 0.54
N MET A 9 -6.10 7.08 1.19
CA MET A 9 -6.03 7.25 2.64
C MET A 9 -6.39 8.68 3.04
N ASN A 10 -6.83 8.86 4.29
CA ASN A 10 -7.26 10.17 4.79
C ASN A 10 -6.10 11.19 4.76
N SER A 11 -6.33 12.29 4.05
CA SER A 11 -5.32 13.28 3.65
C SER A 11 -4.84 14.18 4.80
N GLY A 12 -3.81 14.97 4.52
CA GLY A 12 -3.28 15.98 5.44
C GLY A 12 -2.45 15.44 6.62
N LYS A 13 -2.28 16.30 7.64
CA LYS A 13 -1.50 16.04 8.87
C LYS A 13 -2.33 16.20 10.16
N GLY A 14 -3.66 16.28 10.04
CA GLY A 14 -4.55 16.42 11.19
C GLY A 14 -4.63 15.15 12.04
N GLU A 15 -5.28 15.24 13.20
CA GLU A 15 -5.41 14.12 14.15
C GLU A 15 -5.98 12.84 13.50
N ARG A 16 -6.95 12.98 12.58
CA ARG A 16 -7.59 11.86 11.88
C ARG A 16 -6.89 11.43 10.58
N SER A 17 -5.80 12.10 10.20
CA SER A 17 -5.07 11.79 8.97
C SER A 17 -4.39 10.43 9.05
N TYR A 18 -4.17 9.80 7.90
CA TYR A 18 -3.40 8.56 7.85
C TYR A 18 -1.94 8.76 8.31
N ALA A 19 -1.37 9.94 8.04
CA ALA A 19 -0.02 10.29 8.49
C ALA A 19 0.16 10.10 10.01
N ASN A 20 -0.87 10.38 10.80
CA ASN A 20 -0.86 10.23 12.27
C ASN A 20 -1.44 8.90 12.79
N ASN A 21 -2.09 8.10 11.93
CA ASN A 21 -2.79 6.86 12.33
C ASN A 21 -2.26 5.60 11.62
N SER A 22 -1.02 5.63 11.14
CA SER A 22 -0.42 4.54 10.34
C SER A 22 0.64 3.70 11.08
N MET A 23 0.54 3.63 12.41
CA MET A 23 1.50 2.90 13.27
C MET A 23 1.50 1.39 13.00
N LEU A 24 0.34 0.80 12.70
CA LEU A 24 0.24 -0.63 12.40
C LEU A 24 1.03 -1.00 11.13
N GLN A 25 0.85 -0.20 10.08
CA GLN A 25 1.53 -0.34 8.81
C GLN A 25 3.04 -0.17 8.98
N ARG A 26 3.46 0.84 9.77
CA ARG A 26 4.87 1.03 10.15
C ARG A 26 5.46 -0.19 10.86
N LYS A 27 4.74 -0.79 11.81
CA LYS A 27 5.20 -2.01 12.50
C LYS A 27 5.40 -3.19 11.54
N LEU A 28 4.53 -3.35 10.53
CA LEU A 28 4.71 -4.38 9.50
C LEU A 28 6.00 -4.12 8.69
N MET A 29 6.23 -2.89 8.28
CA MET A 29 7.42 -2.51 7.51
C MET A 29 8.72 -2.74 8.30
N ILE A 30 8.73 -2.39 9.59
CA ILE A 30 9.87 -2.65 10.49
C ILE A 30 10.14 -4.16 10.56
N LYS A 31 9.11 -5.00 10.72
CA LYS A 31 9.26 -6.46 10.73
C LYS A 31 9.78 -7.00 9.41
N GLY A 32 9.33 -6.43 8.28
CA GLY A 32 9.75 -6.81 6.94
C GLY A 32 11.12 -6.25 6.51
N LYS A 33 11.77 -5.40 7.31
CA LYS A 33 13.03 -4.74 6.94
C LYS A 33 14.13 -5.72 6.56
N HIS A 34 14.23 -6.87 7.24
CA HIS A 34 15.23 -7.90 6.92
C HIS A 34 15.06 -8.48 5.50
N ILE A 35 13.82 -8.62 5.01
CA ILE A 35 13.53 -9.09 3.65
C ILE A 35 14.04 -8.07 2.63
N LEU A 36 13.83 -6.78 2.91
CA LEU A 36 14.34 -5.69 2.08
C LEU A 36 15.88 -5.69 2.05
N GLU A 37 16.51 -5.88 3.21
CA GLU A 37 17.97 -5.95 3.34
C GLU A 37 18.60 -7.11 2.58
N GLU A 38 18.05 -8.32 2.74
CA GLU A 38 18.49 -9.51 2.02
C GLU A 38 18.33 -9.34 0.50
N THR A 39 17.18 -8.80 0.08
CA THR A 39 16.87 -8.57 -1.34
C THR A 39 17.85 -7.59 -1.98
N ILE A 40 18.10 -6.45 -1.33
CA ILE A 40 19.04 -5.44 -1.83
C ILE A 40 20.48 -5.99 -1.83
N THR A 41 20.90 -6.67 -0.75
CA THR A 41 22.22 -7.29 -0.69
C THR A 41 22.43 -8.24 -1.86
N ARG A 42 21.47 -9.13 -2.12
CA ARG A 42 21.55 -10.07 -3.25
C ARG A 42 21.51 -9.39 -4.60
N PHE A 43 20.72 -8.32 -4.74
CA PHE A 43 20.67 -7.51 -5.96
C PHE A 43 22.06 -6.93 -6.28
N TYR A 44 22.70 -6.26 -5.32
CA TYR A 44 24.03 -5.65 -5.48
C TYR A 44 25.16 -6.65 -5.67
N SER A 45 25.05 -7.87 -5.12
CA SER A 45 26.04 -8.92 -5.39
C SER A 45 26.06 -9.37 -6.86
N ASN A 46 24.97 -9.19 -7.61
CA ASN A 46 24.88 -9.59 -9.00
C ASN A 46 24.99 -8.40 -9.97
N TYR A 47 24.53 -7.22 -9.57
CA TYR A 47 24.45 -6.04 -10.41
C TYR A 47 24.43 -4.76 -9.58
N SER A 48 25.34 -3.83 -9.90
CA SER A 48 25.43 -2.51 -9.23
C SER A 48 25.10 -1.41 -10.24
N PRO A 49 23.88 -0.85 -10.21
CA PRO A 49 23.51 0.23 -11.13
C PRO A 49 24.20 1.54 -10.74
N SER A 50 24.57 2.37 -11.72
CA SER A 50 25.01 3.74 -11.48
C SER A 50 23.87 4.65 -10.98
N CYS A 51 22.63 4.36 -11.40
CA CYS A 51 21.42 4.98 -10.90
C CYS A 51 20.40 3.91 -10.48
N MET A 52 20.08 3.87 -9.19
CA MET A 52 19.08 2.97 -8.63
C MET A 52 17.69 3.62 -8.66
N LYS A 53 16.86 3.14 -9.58
CA LYS A 53 15.46 3.53 -9.71
C LYS A 53 14.57 2.62 -8.87
N VAL A 54 13.84 3.21 -7.94
CA VAL A 54 12.98 2.51 -7.00
C VAL A 54 11.57 3.06 -7.07
N ALA A 55 10.55 2.20 -7.10
CA ALA A 55 9.16 2.63 -7.02
C ALA A 55 8.47 2.05 -5.79
N ASP A 56 7.90 2.92 -4.95
CA ASP A 56 7.05 2.55 -3.81
C ASP A 56 5.58 2.60 -4.23
N LEU A 57 4.96 1.41 -4.37
CA LEU A 57 3.63 1.23 -4.93
C LEU A 57 2.56 1.21 -3.84
N GLY A 58 1.69 2.23 -3.87
CA GLY A 58 0.73 2.54 -2.81
C GLY A 58 1.42 3.24 -1.63
N CYS A 59 2.08 4.36 -1.91
CA CYS A 59 2.88 5.12 -0.94
C CYS A 59 2.03 5.84 0.11
N SER A 60 0.75 6.07 -0.18
CA SER A 60 -0.20 6.83 0.64
C SER A 60 0.34 8.24 0.95
N VAL A 61 -0.07 8.80 2.09
CA VAL A 61 0.32 10.09 2.65
C VAL A 61 1.14 9.87 3.92
N GLY A 62 2.15 10.70 4.15
CA GLY A 62 2.82 10.78 5.44
C GLY A 62 4.13 9.99 5.54
N PRO A 63 4.62 9.72 6.77
CA PRO A 63 6.04 9.51 7.00
C PRO A 63 6.54 8.09 6.64
N ASN A 64 5.64 7.15 6.33
CA ASN A 64 6.03 5.76 6.12
C ASN A 64 6.76 5.57 4.79
N THR A 65 6.33 6.19 3.69
CA THR A 65 7.04 6.09 2.40
C THR A 65 8.45 6.70 2.48
N LEU A 66 8.61 7.83 3.20
CA LEU A 66 9.92 8.43 3.43
C LEU A 66 10.83 7.53 4.29
N LEU A 67 10.26 6.79 5.24
CA LEU A 67 10.99 5.78 6.00
C LEU A 67 11.46 4.62 5.10
N VAL A 68 10.66 4.21 4.10
CA VAL A 68 11.11 3.22 3.09
C VAL A 68 12.34 3.76 2.37
N ILE A 69 12.28 5.01 1.91
CA ILE A 69 13.38 5.65 1.18
C ILE A 69 14.65 5.67 2.05
N SER A 70 14.57 6.16 3.29
CA SER A 70 15.72 6.15 4.22
C SER A 70 16.30 4.74 4.40
N ASN A 71 15.46 3.74 4.66
CA ASN A 71 15.92 2.37 4.86
C ASN A 71 16.63 1.82 3.61
N ILE A 72 16.11 2.09 2.40
CA ILE A 72 16.74 1.64 1.16
C ILE A 72 18.10 2.30 0.99
N ILE A 73 18.20 3.61 1.22
CA ILE A 73 19.48 4.33 1.15
C ILE A 73 20.48 3.73 2.16
N ASP A 74 20.07 3.52 3.41
CA ASP A 74 20.93 2.93 4.46
C ASP A 74 21.45 1.54 4.08
N ILE A 75 20.57 0.68 3.59
CA ILE A 75 20.91 -0.70 3.22
C ILE A 75 21.87 -0.70 2.02
N VAL A 76 21.59 0.12 1.00
CA VAL A 76 22.43 0.22 -0.18
C VAL A 76 23.80 0.78 0.17
N ASP A 77 23.86 1.85 0.94
CA ASP A 77 25.11 2.48 1.39
C ASP A 77 25.99 1.50 2.20
N THR A 78 25.37 0.77 3.14
CA THR A 78 26.04 -0.30 3.90
C THR A 78 26.54 -1.42 2.98
N THR A 79 25.74 -1.80 1.99
CA THR A 79 26.08 -2.86 1.04
C THR A 79 27.22 -2.45 0.12
N CYS A 80 27.17 -1.23 -0.44
CA CYS A 80 28.22 -0.65 -1.27
C CYS A 80 29.54 -0.53 -0.50
N THR A 81 29.49 -0.03 0.75
CA THR A 81 30.67 0.04 1.63
C THR A 81 31.30 -1.34 1.83
N ARG A 82 30.49 -2.37 2.11
CA ARG A 82 30.98 -3.75 2.27
C ARG A 82 31.59 -4.32 0.99
N LEU A 83 31.09 -3.91 -0.17
CA LEU A 83 31.56 -4.35 -1.48
C LEU A 83 32.68 -3.47 -2.07
N ASN A 84 33.14 -2.44 -1.33
CA ASN A 84 34.06 -1.41 -1.83
C ASN A 84 33.58 -0.76 -3.14
N GLN A 85 32.30 -0.42 -3.20
CA GLN A 85 31.65 0.24 -4.34
C GLN A 85 31.17 1.63 -3.93
N GLU A 86 31.11 2.53 -4.90
CA GLU A 86 30.48 3.83 -4.72
C GLU A 86 28.95 3.69 -4.64
N PRO A 87 28.26 4.50 -3.81
CA PRO A 87 26.81 4.51 -3.75
C PRO A 87 26.21 5.06 -5.06
N PRO A 88 25.05 4.54 -5.51
CA PRO A 88 24.42 4.98 -6.75
C PRO A 88 23.75 6.35 -6.58
N THR A 89 23.42 6.99 -7.71
CA THR A 89 22.35 8.01 -7.68
C THR A 89 21.00 7.34 -7.44
N PHE A 90 20.21 7.82 -6.50
CA PHE A 90 18.88 7.31 -6.22
C PHE A 90 17.81 8.11 -6.96
N GLN A 91 16.86 7.40 -7.56
CA GLN A 91 15.65 7.98 -8.12
C GLN A 91 14.43 7.20 -7.61
N PHE A 92 13.67 7.82 -6.72
CA PHE A 92 12.47 7.24 -6.11
C PHE A 92 11.21 7.73 -6.82
N TYR A 93 10.27 6.81 -7.05
CA TYR A 93 8.95 7.08 -7.58
C TYR A 93 7.90 6.69 -6.55
N LEU A 94 7.20 7.69 -6.03
CA LEU A 94 6.08 7.51 -5.11
C LEU A 94 4.81 7.30 -5.92
N ASN A 95 4.31 6.07 -5.96
CA ASN A 95 3.08 5.75 -6.69
C ASN A 95 1.91 5.61 -5.73
N ASP A 96 0.78 6.19 -6.11
CA ASP A 96 -0.53 5.94 -5.52
C ASP A 96 -1.62 6.30 -6.55
N LEU A 97 -2.89 6.10 -6.20
CA LEU A 97 -4.02 6.51 -7.02
C LEU A 97 -4.09 8.04 -7.16
N PHE A 98 -4.81 8.50 -8.18
CA PHE A 98 -4.91 9.93 -8.51
C PHE A 98 -5.47 10.80 -7.38
N GLY A 99 -6.35 10.24 -6.54
CA GLY A 99 -6.95 10.95 -5.39
C GLY A 99 -6.02 11.09 -4.18
N ASN A 100 -4.83 10.48 -4.19
CA ASN A 100 -3.91 10.55 -3.07
C ASN A 100 -3.36 11.98 -2.88
N ASP A 101 -3.16 12.39 -1.62
CA ASP A 101 -2.63 13.70 -1.27
C ASP A 101 -1.09 13.73 -1.33
N PHE A 102 -0.57 13.75 -2.56
CA PHE A 102 0.87 13.93 -2.81
C PHE A 102 1.39 15.26 -2.27
N ASN A 103 0.55 16.31 -2.21
CA ASN A 103 0.95 17.64 -1.73
C ASN A 103 1.45 17.59 -0.29
N THR A 104 0.78 16.83 0.58
CA THR A 104 1.22 16.67 1.97
C THR A 104 2.59 15.98 2.06
N THR A 105 2.84 14.96 1.23
CA THR A 105 4.14 14.28 1.16
C THR A 105 5.21 15.23 0.62
N PHE A 106 4.94 15.97 -0.45
CA PHE A 106 5.88 16.93 -1.03
C PHE A 106 6.26 18.06 -0.07
N LYS A 107 5.30 18.57 0.70
CA LYS A 107 5.58 19.57 1.76
C LYS A 107 6.51 19.04 2.86
N SER A 108 6.70 17.73 2.99
CA SER A 108 7.62 17.12 3.96
C SER A 108 9.01 16.81 3.40
N LEU A 109 9.22 16.93 2.09
CA LEU A 109 10.50 16.63 1.45
C LEU A 109 11.65 17.57 1.88
N PRO A 110 11.46 18.90 2.07
CA PRO A 110 12.55 19.76 2.52
C PRO A 110 13.15 19.30 3.86
N ASP A 111 12.30 19.01 4.85
CA ASP A 111 12.75 18.51 6.16
C ASP A 111 13.37 17.11 6.05
N PHE A 112 12.87 16.29 5.13
CA PHE A 112 13.43 14.96 4.86
C PHE A 112 14.85 15.06 4.31
N TYR A 113 15.08 15.89 3.30
CA TYR A 113 16.41 16.09 2.72
C TYR A 113 17.38 16.69 3.74
N LYS A 114 16.93 17.64 4.56
CA LYS A 114 17.75 18.19 5.65
C LYS A 114 18.21 17.10 6.62
N ARG A 115 17.30 16.25 7.11
CA ARG A 115 17.66 15.14 8.00
C ARG A 115 18.58 14.14 7.34
N LEU A 116 18.31 13.80 6.09
CA LEU A 116 19.14 12.86 5.33
C LEU A 116 20.59 13.38 5.21
N ASP A 117 20.76 14.69 5.06
CA ASP A 117 22.06 15.33 5.01
C ASP A 117 22.75 15.40 6.38
N GLU A 118 22.01 15.77 7.43
CA GLU A 118 22.52 15.78 8.82
C GLU A 118 22.97 14.39 9.28
N ASP A 119 22.22 13.34 8.94
CA ASP A 119 22.49 11.96 9.38
C ASP A 119 23.66 11.32 8.60
N LYS A 120 23.85 11.66 7.32
CA LYS A 120 24.81 10.97 6.43
C LYS A 120 25.97 11.84 5.91
N GLY A 121 25.91 13.16 6.08
CA GLY A 121 27.01 14.09 5.77
C GLY A 121 27.50 14.06 4.32
N HIS A 122 26.61 14.21 3.33
CA HIS A 122 26.90 14.10 1.89
C HIS A 122 27.59 12.80 1.43
N LYS A 123 27.68 11.75 2.26
CA LYS A 123 28.38 10.48 1.94
C LYS A 123 27.52 9.45 1.19
N PHE A 124 26.28 9.78 0.88
CA PHE A 124 25.39 8.94 0.09
C PHE A 124 25.19 9.55 -1.30
N GLY A 125 24.90 8.73 -2.30
CA GLY A 125 24.64 9.24 -3.65
C GLY A 125 23.40 10.12 -3.70
N SER A 126 23.36 11.04 -4.68
CA SER A 126 22.26 12.02 -4.82
C SER A 126 20.88 11.37 -4.83
N CYS A 127 19.88 11.99 -4.21
CA CYS A 127 18.54 11.42 -4.05
C CYS A 127 17.45 12.30 -4.67
N PHE A 128 16.75 11.76 -5.68
CA PHE A 128 15.66 12.44 -6.39
C PHE A 128 14.34 11.73 -6.13
N ILE A 129 13.32 12.45 -5.65
CA ILE A 129 12.01 11.89 -5.32
C ILE A 129 10.95 12.48 -6.27
N ASN A 130 10.24 11.59 -6.97
CA ASN A 130 9.18 11.89 -7.93
C ASN A 130 7.86 11.28 -7.48
N ALA A 131 6.73 11.74 -8.02
CA ALA A 131 5.46 11.02 -7.94
C ALA A 131 5.09 10.37 -9.28
N THR A 132 4.33 9.28 -9.20
CA THR A 132 3.78 8.57 -10.37
C THR A 132 2.34 8.18 -10.07
N PRO A 133 1.37 9.08 -10.29
CA PRO A 133 -0.02 8.81 -9.98
C PRO A 133 -0.62 7.81 -10.98
N GLY A 134 -1.38 6.84 -10.47
CA GLY A 134 -2.02 5.81 -11.29
C GLY A 134 -2.19 4.49 -10.54
N SER A 135 -3.07 3.63 -11.06
CA SER A 135 -3.28 2.30 -10.48
C SER A 135 -2.12 1.37 -10.82
N PHE A 136 -1.51 0.78 -9.80
CA PHE A 136 -0.48 -0.26 -9.98
C PHE A 136 -1.02 -1.57 -10.57
N HIS A 137 -2.33 -1.74 -10.80
CA HIS A 137 -2.81 -2.90 -11.56
C HIS A 137 -2.55 -2.75 -13.06
N GLY A 138 -2.22 -1.54 -13.53
CA GLY A 138 -1.80 -1.27 -14.91
C GLY A 138 -0.32 -0.87 -15.00
N ARG A 139 0.06 -0.40 -16.20
CA ARG A 139 1.38 0.16 -16.49
C ARG A 139 1.54 1.55 -15.86
N LEU A 140 2.70 1.79 -15.26
CA LEU A 140 3.11 3.04 -14.61
C LEU A 140 4.43 3.57 -15.18
N PHE A 141 5.31 2.68 -15.65
CA PHE A 141 6.67 3.02 -16.06
C PHE A 141 6.98 2.47 -17.46
N PRO A 142 7.99 3.00 -18.17
CA PRO A 142 8.51 2.38 -19.39
C PRO A 142 9.07 0.98 -19.14
N ASN A 143 9.24 0.18 -20.21
CA ASN A 143 9.82 -1.15 -20.10
C ASN A 143 11.26 -1.08 -19.55
N ASN A 144 11.67 -2.07 -18.75
CA ASN A 144 13.03 -2.22 -18.25
C ASN A 144 13.61 -0.93 -17.62
N SER A 145 12.82 -0.27 -16.77
CA SER A 145 13.16 1.06 -16.25
C SER A 145 13.30 1.13 -14.73
N ILE A 146 12.74 0.17 -13.98
CA ILE A 146 12.78 0.15 -12.51
C ILE A 146 13.70 -0.98 -12.02
N ASN A 147 14.59 -0.68 -11.08
CA ASN A 147 15.49 -1.66 -10.46
C ASN A 147 14.82 -2.42 -9.32
N LEU A 148 14.06 -1.70 -8.49
CA LEU A 148 13.40 -2.25 -7.31
C LEU A 148 11.97 -1.73 -7.20
N PHE A 149 10.99 -2.63 -7.15
CA PHE A 149 9.66 -2.29 -6.66
C PHE A 149 9.56 -2.61 -5.16
N HIS A 150 9.00 -1.68 -4.40
CA HIS A 150 8.55 -1.90 -3.04
C HIS A 150 7.04 -1.70 -2.99
N SER A 151 6.33 -2.51 -2.21
CA SER A 151 4.92 -2.26 -1.89
C SER A 151 4.62 -2.81 -0.49
N ALA A 152 4.07 -1.96 0.37
CA ALA A 152 3.70 -2.36 1.73
C ALA A 152 2.26 -1.93 2.05
N ASN A 153 1.42 -2.89 2.44
CA ASN A 153 0.01 -2.69 2.80
C ASN A 153 -0.88 -2.15 1.68
N SER A 154 -0.59 -2.46 0.42
CA SER A 154 -1.34 -1.90 -0.71
C SER A 154 -2.01 -2.97 -1.59
N LEU A 155 -1.36 -4.12 -1.78
CA LEU A 155 -1.83 -5.18 -2.69
C LEU A 155 -3.13 -5.90 -2.27
N HIS A 156 -3.62 -5.70 -1.04
CA HIS A 156 -4.88 -6.26 -0.60
C HIS A 156 -6.09 -5.43 -1.04
N TRP A 157 -5.88 -4.21 -1.54
CA TRP A 157 -6.93 -3.40 -2.16
C TRP A 157 -7.23 -3.94 -3.56
N LEU A 158 -8.48 -4.32 -3.78
CA LEU A 158 -8.96 -4.82 -5.07
C LEU A 158 -9.25 -3.65 -6.01
N SER A 159 -9.15 -3.90 -7.32
CA SER A 159 -9.35 -2.86 -8.34
C SER A 159 -10.81 -2.45 -8.50
N GLN A 160 -11.74 -3.30 -8.05
CA GLN A 160 -13.18 -3.11 -8.06
C GLN A 160 -13.83 -4.01 -6.99
N ASP A 161 -15.08 -3.73 -6.67
CA ASP A 161 -15.86 -4.56 -5.75
C ASP A 161 -16.16 -5.93 -6.40
N PRO A 162 -15.71 -7.04 -5.80
CA PRO A 162 -15.91 -8.40 -6.33
C PRO A 162 -17.37 -8.84 -6.36
N LEU A 163 -18.27 -8.15 -5.65
CA LEU A 163 -19.69 -8.48 -5.60
C LEU A 163 -20.54 -7.71 -6.64
N LEU A 164 -19.93 -6.80 -7.41
CA LEU A 164 -20.64 -6.02 -8.44
C LEU A 164 -21.33 -6.88 -9.49
N GLU A 165 -20.80 -8.07 -9.82
CA GLU A 165 -21.43 -8.96 -10.82
C GLU A 165 -22.70 -9.66 -10.27
N PHE A 166 -22.93 -9.67 -8.96
CA PHE A 166 -24.04 -10.37 -8.31
C PHE A 166 -25.32 -9.52 -8.18
N THR A 167 -25.53 -8.55 -9.08
CA THR A 167 -26.55 -7.45 -9.01
C THR A 167 -28.01 -7.78 -8.67
N LYS A 168 -28.43 -9.06 -8.59
CA LYS A 168 -29.77 -9.44 -8.11
C LYS A 168 -29.78 -10.29 -6.83
N GLU A 169 -28.67 -10.92 -6.46
CA GLU A 169 -28.55 -11.72 -5.23
C GLU A 169 -27.49 -11.19 -4.24
N ALA A 170 -26.68 -10.20 -4.62
CA ALA A 170 -25.62 -9.60 -3.80
C ALA A 170 -26.14 -9.06 -2.46
N GLU A 171 -27.33 -8.44 -2.47
CA GLU A 171 -28.03 -7.96 -1.27
C GLU A 171 -28.38 -9.09 -0.29
N SER A 172 -28.45 -10.34 -0.76
CA SER A 172 -28.71 -11.53 0.08
C SER A 172 -27.42 -12.23 0.53
N PHE A 173 -26.33 -12.16 -0.24
CA PHE A 173 -25.12 -12.94 0.00
C PHE A 173 -24.15 -12.35 1.02
N ASN A 174 -24.11 -11.01 1.17
CA ASN A 174 -23.30 -10.35 2.21
C ASN A 174 -24.09 -9.28 2.97
N LYS A 175 -25.39 -9.53 3.19
CA LYS A 175 -26.30 -8.60 3.86
C LYS A 175 -25.76 -8.21 5.24
N GLY A 176 -25.56 -6.91 5.46
CA GLY A 176 -25.02 -6.38 6.72
C GLY A 176 -23.50 -6.50 6.86
N HIS A 177 -22.76 -6.87 5.82
CA HIS A 177 -21.30 -6.93 5.88
C HIS A 177 -20.66 -6.18 4.70
N CYS A 178 -19.66 -5.36 4.99
CA CYS A 178 -18.89 -4.61 3.98
C CYS A 178 -17.60 -5.34 3.55
N HIS A 179 -17.35 -6.53 4.09
CA HIS A 179 -16.24 -7.40 3.74
C HIS A 179 -16.60 -8.87 3.97
N ILE A 180 -15.73 -9.81 3.56
CA ILE A 180 -15.80 -11.23 3.95
C ILE A 180 -15.72 -11.36 5.47
N VAL A 181 -16.66 -12.12 6.05
CA VAL A 181 -16.70 -12.53 7.46
C VAL A 181 -16.76 -14.05 7.58
N SER A 182 -16.54 -14.59 8.78
CA SER A 182 -16.55 -16.05 9.03
C SER A 182 -17.84 -16.75 8.62
N THR A 183 -18.97 -16.05 8.63
CA THR A 183 -20.30 -16.53 8.23
C THR A 183 -20.63 -16.29 6.76
N SER A 184 -19.76 -15.64 5.97
CA SER A 184 -20.03 -15.38 4.55
C SER A 184 -20.19 -16.70 3.76
N PRO A 185 -21.11 -16.78 2.80
CA PRO A 185 -21.26 -17.95 1.94
C PRO A 185 -20.00 -18.24 1.11
N PRO A 186 -19.73 -19.52 0.74
CA PRO A 186 -18.57 -19.88 -0.08
C PRO A 186 -18.44 -19.09 -1.39
N ALA A 187 -19.58 -18.71 -2.00
CA ALA A 187 -19.60 -17.89 -3.22
C ALA A 187 -18.92 -16.52 -3.02
N VAL A 188 -19.09 -15.88 -1.85
CA VAL A 188 -18.46 -14.59 -1.52
C VAL A 188 -16.94 -14.78 -1.44
N TYR A 189 -16.47 -15.82 -0.76
CA TYR A 189 -15.03 -16.14 -0.71
C TYR A 189 -14.43 -16.36 -2.11
N GLN A 190 -15.15 -17.09 -2.97
CA GLN A 190 -14.72 -17.34 -4.35
C GLN A 190 -14.67 -16.07 -5.19
N ALA A 191 -15.63 -15.16 -5.04
CA ALA A 191 -15.66 -13.88 -5.75
C ALA A 191 -14.45 -13.01 -5.39
N TYR A 192 -14.17 -12.84 -4.09
CA TYR A 192 -12.99 -12.08 -3.63
C TYR A 192 -11.68 -12.74 -4.10
N LEU A 193 -11.57 -14.07 -4.02
CA LEU A 193 -10.39 -14.79 -4.49
C LEU A 193 -10.17 -14.60 -5.99
N LYS A 194 -11.22 -14.73 -6.81
CA LYS A 194 -11.16 -14.54 -8.26
C LYS A 194 -10.69 -13.12 -8.60
N GLN A 195 -11.27 -12.11 -7.95
CA GLN A 195 -10.88 -10.71 -8.16
C GLN A 195 -9.43 -10.46 -7.76
N PHE A 196 -8.99 -10.94 -6.59
CA PHE A 196 -7.59 -10.83 -6.15
C PHE A 196 -6.63 -11.50 -7.13
N GLN A 197 -6.93 -12.73 -7.59
CA GLN A 197 -6.09 -13.45 -8.54
C GLN A 197 -5.94 -12.69 -9.87
N GLN A 198 -7.04 -12.11 -10.37
CA GLN A 198 -7.03 -11.30 -11.58
C GLN A 198 -6.20 -10.02 -11.40
N ASP A 199 -6.43 -9.29 -10.31
CA ASP A 199 -5.73 -8.05 -9.98
C ASP A 199 -4.23 -8.27 -9.74
N PHE A 200 -3.87 -9.34 -9.05
CA PHE A 200 -2.48 -9.70 -8.78
C PHE A 200 -1.77 -10.18 -10.06
N LYS A 201 -2.48 -10.91 -10.95
CA LYS A 201 -1.95 -11.28 -12.26
C LYS A 201 -1.64 -10.05 -13.11
N PHE A 202 -2.53 -9.06 -13.15
CA PHE A 202 -2.28 -7.81 -13.90
C PHE A 202 -1.16 -6.96 -13.29
N PHE A 203 -1.11 -6.91 -11.96
CA PHE A 203 0.02 -6.31 -11.24
C PHE A 203 1.33 -6.96 -11.67
N LEU A 204 1.48 -8.29 -11.54
CA LEU A 204 2.70 -9.01 -11.87
C LEU A 204 3.09 -8.85 -13.35
N LYS A 205 2.12 -8.93 -14.27
CA LYS A 205 2.36 -8.70 -15.70
C LYS A 205 2.93 -7.30 -15.95
N SER A 206 2.32 -6.27 -15.37
CA SER A 206 2.77 -4.89 -15.55
C SER A 206 4.17 -4.70 -14.96
N ARG A 207 4.42 -5.22 -13.75
CA ARG A 207 5.74 -5.15 -13.11
C ARG A 207 6.82 -5.90 -13.87
N SER A 208 6.51 -7.07 -14.44
CA SER A 208 7.50 -7.85 -15.20
C SER A 208 7.97 -7.14 -16.47
N GLU A 209 7.12 -6.31 -17.09
CA GLU A 209 7.50 -5.52 -18.26
C GLU A 209 8.36 -4.30 -17.88
N GLU A 210 8.15 -3.74 -16.70
CA GLU A 210 8.77 -2.51 -16.21
C GLU A 210 10.09 -2.73 -15.46
N LEU A 211 10.25 -3.91 -14.87
CA LEU A 211 11.43 -4.28 -14.12
C LEU A 211 12.61 -4.52 -15.08
N VAL A 212 13.79 -4.01 -14.71
CA VAL A 212 15.02 -4.33 -15.45
C VAL A 212 15.34 -5.83 -15.33
N PRO A 213 16.06 -6.43 -16.30
CA PRO A 213 16.63 -7.76 -16.12
C PRO A 213 17.45 -7.84 -14.83
N GLY A 214 17.17 -8.83 -13.98
CA GLY A 214 17.83 -8.98 -12.67
C GLY A 214 17.35 -8.02 -11.58
N GLY A 215 16.35 -7.17 -11.85
CA GLY A 215 15.70 -6.35 -10.83
C GLY A 215 14.93 -7.18 -9.80
N ALA A 216 14.46 -6.52 -8.75
CA ALA A 216 13.78 -7.18 -7.64
C ALA A 216 12.46 -6.51 -7.25
N MET A 217 11.62 -7.25 -6.53
CA MET A 217 10.41 -6.72 -5.90
C MET A 217 10.31 -7.18 -4.44
N VAL A 218 9.96 -6.27 -3.54
CA VAL A 218 9.68 -6.56 -2.13
C VAL A 218 8.22 -6.22 -1.84
N LEU A 219 7.42 -7.23 -1.54
CA LEU A 219 5.97 -7.11 -1.37
C LEU A 219 5.58 -7.53 0.05
N LEU A 220 5.01 -6.60 0.83
CA LEU A 220 4.56 -6.82 2.20
C LEU A 220 3.06 -6.54 2.29
N PHE A 221 2.25 -7.56 2.53
CA PHE A 221 0.80 -7.36 2.67
C PHE A 221 0.20 -8.42 3.61
N LEU A 222 -1.00 -8.12 4.10
CA LEU A 222 -1.70 -9.00 5.03
C LEU A 222 -2.16 -10.26 4.28
N GLY A 223 -1.76 -11.41 4.81
CA GLY A 223 -2.25 -12.72 4.42
C GLY A 223 -3.12 -13.34 5.52
N LYS A 224 -3.93 -14.33 5.15
CA LYS A 224 -4.67 -15.15 6.11
C LYS A 224 -3.88 -16.42 6.41
N ASN A 225 -3.66 -16.73 7.69
CA ASN A 225 -3.10 -18.00 8.10
C ASN A 225 -4.22 -19.06 8.24
N LYS A 226 -3.89 -20.35 8.18
CA LYS A 226 -4.90 -21.45 8.24
C LYS A 226 -5.69 -21.50 9.55
N THR A 227 -5.20 -20.86 10.61
CA THR A 227 -5.90 -20.78 11.90
C THR A 227 -7.03 -19.75 11.85
N HIS A 228 -8.22 -20.16 12.30
CA HIS A 228 -9.47 -19.37 12.31
C HIS A 228 -9.42 -18.15 13.27
N ARG A 229 -8.50 -17.22 13.04
CA ARG A 229 -8.58 -15.90 13.68
C ARG A 229 -9.38 -14.97 12.78
N ARG A 230 -10.33 -14.24 13.39
CA ARG A 230 -11.05 -13.17 12.69
C ARG A 230 -10.04 -12.18 12.12
N THR A 231 -10.24 -11.80 10.87
CA THR A 231 -9.36 -10.80 10.23
C THR A 231 -9.66 -9.41 10.80
N GLY A 232 -8.70 -8.49 10.75
CA GLY A 232 -8.98 -7.09 11.12
C GLY A 232 -10.15 -6.50 10.33
N TRP A 233 -10.27 -6.90 9.05
CA TRP A 233 -11.38 -6.53 8.17
C TRP A 233 -12.73 -7.12 8.61
N GLU A 234 -12.75 -8.34 9.13
CA GLU A 234 -13.95 -8.93 9.71
C GLU A 234 -14.39 -8.16 10.96
N ILE A 235 -13.46 -7.79 11.84
CA ILE A 235 -13.80 -6.98 13.03
C ILE A 235 -14.36 -5.61 12.62
N ILE A 236 -13.71 -4.92 11.67
CA ILE A 236 -14.19 -3.64 11.16
C ILE A 236 -15.58 -3.80 10.53
N SER A 237 -15.79 -4.84 9.73
CA SER A 237 -17.09 -5.10 9.10
C SER A 237 -18.20 -5.38 10.13
N LEU A 238 -17.88 -6.06 11.23
CA LEU A 238 -18.86 -6.30 12.30
C LEU A 238 -19.18 -5.01 13.06
N VAL A 239 -18.17 -4.22 13.43
CA VAL A 239 -18.37 -2.93 14.13
C VAL A 239 -19.16 -1.94 13.27
N LEU A 240 -18.85 -1.83 11.98
CA LEU A 240 -19.59 -0.95 11.07
C LEU A 240 -21.05 -1.39 10.93
N ASN A 241 -21.31 -2.70 10.91
CA ASN A 241 -22.68 -3.22 10.90
C ASN A 241 -23.41 -2.88 12.20
N ASP A 242 -22.77 -3.08 13.35
CA ASP A 242 -23.35 -2.74 14.66
C ASP A 242 -23.68 -1.25 14.74
N MET A 243 -22.77 -0.37 14.29
CA MET A 243 -23.01 1.08 14.23
C MET A 243 -24.18 1.44 13.29
N LEU A 244 -24.29 0.78 12.13
CA LEU A 244 -25.42 0.97 11.21
C LEU A 244 -26.75 0.54 11.84
N LEU A 245 -26.76 -0.57 12.56
CA LEU A 245 -27.94 -1.08 13.27
C LEU A 245 -28.33 -0.15 14.42
N GLU A 246 -27.40 0.40 15.18
CA GLU A 246 -27.68 1.38 16.24
C GLU A 246 -28.29 2.66 15.69
N VAL A 247 -27.75 3.20 14.59
CA VAL A 247 -28.30 4.40 13.95
C VAL A 247 -29.71 4.13 13.42
N ASN A 248 -29.93 2.99 12.77
CA ASN A 248 -31.24 2.61 12.27
C ASN A 248 -32.24 2.37 13.41
N ASN A 249 -31.84 1.70 14.49
CA ASN A 249 -32.68 1.48 15.67
C ASN A 249 -33.00 2.80 16.39
N ASN A 250 -32.07 3.75 16.43
CA ASN A 250 -32.33 5.08 16.99
C ASN A 250 -33.25 5.91 16.09
N PHE A 251 -33.15 5.78 14.76
CA PHE A 251 -34.11 6.37 13.82
C PHE A 251 -35.51 5.74 13.97
N PHE A 252 -35.60 4.42 14.12
CA PHE A 252 -36.85 3.71 14.37
C PHE A 252 -37.44 4.03 15.75
N ASN A 253 -36.62 4.17 16.79
CA ASN A 253 -37.07 4.59 18.13
C ASN A 253 -37.55 6.05 18.14
N GLN A 254 -36.94 6.94 17.35
CA GLN A 254 -37.47 8.30 17.17
C GLN A 254 -38.79 8.32 16.39
N LEU A 255 -38.97 7.45 15.39
CA LEU A 255 -40.25 7.30 14.67
C LEU A 255 -41.35 6.67 15.55
N ILE A 256 -41.03 5.72 16.44
CA ILE A 256 -41.98 5.14 17.39
C ILE A 256 -42.33 6.14 18.50
N THR A 257 -41.44 7.06 18.87
CA THR A 257 -41.73 8.13 19.86
C THR A 257 -42.54 9.30 19.26
N ILE A 258 -42.60 9.44 17.93
CA ILE A 258 -43.45 10.42 17.24
C ILE A 258 -44.78 9.79 16.75
N GLY A 259 -44.92 8.46 16.90
CA GLY A 259 -46.08 7.68 16.44
C GLY A 259 -47.01 7.15 17.54
N VAL A 260 -46.94 7.69 18.76
CA VAL A 260 -47.92 7.44 19.84
C VAL A 260 -48.29 8.76 20.49
N SER A 261 -49.25 9.45 19.87
CA SER A 261 -50.15 10.41 20.51
C SER A 261 -51.56 10.15 20.02
#